data_AF-A0A433WZW2-F1
#
_entry.id   AF-A0A433WZW2-F1
#
_cell.length_a   1.000
_cell.length_b   1.000
_cell.length_c   1.000
_cell.angle_alpha   90.00
_cell.angle_beta   90.00
_cell.angle_gamma   90.00
#
_symmetry.space_group_name_H-M   'P 1'
#
loop_
_entity.id
_entity.type
_entity.pdbx_description
1 polymer ?
#
loop_
_entity_poly.entity_id
_entity_poly.type
_entity_poly.pdbx_seq_one_letter_code
_entity_poly.pdbx_strand_id
1 'polypeptide(L)'
;MASISVGDVVACRQGFFLVIGVTIATTFVCPFVVSSELRHRADLDLSWSDLVQANLPYPNMRLRAVPCRRQRASFSRIGTVRSACVRRAMDKLNDEMGQSDRVNHAARPGQVPNETRKSRHARRHMDLR
;
A
#
# COMPACT_ATOMS: atom_id res chain seq x y z
N MET A 1 7.52 24.72 -11.32
CA MET A 1 6.93 23.36 -11.27
C MET A 1 5.89 23.35 -10.16
N ALA A 2 4.67 22.89 -10.42
CA ALA A 2 3.60 22.90 -9.41
C ALA A 2 3.96 22.04 -8.20
N SER A 3 3.62 22.53 -7.00
CA SER A 3 3.71 21.74 -5.78
C SER A 3 2.70 20.59 -5.86
N ILE A 4 3.14 19.35 -5.62
CA ILE A 4 2.28 18.17 -5.53
C ILE A 4 2.15 17.81 -4.05
N SER A 5 0.91 17.67 -3.60
CA SER A 5 0.52 17.39 -2.22
C SER A 5 -0.44 16.21 -2.12
N VAL A 6 -0.58 15.65 -0.92
CA VAL A 6 -1.58 14.62 -0.62
C VAL A 6 -2.97 15.16 -0.94
N GLY A 7 -3.78 14.35 -1.64
CA GLY A 7 -5.09 14.75 -2.15
C GLY A 7 -5.08 15.29 -3.57
N ASP A 8 -3.91 15.57 -4.16
CA ASP A 8 -3.82 15.93 -5.57
C ASP A 8 -4.10 14.73 -6.46
N VAL A 9 -4.80 15.00 -7.56
CA VAL A 9 -4.99 14.05 -8.66
C VAL A 9 -4.00 14.42 -9.76
N VAL A 10 -3.22 13.43 -10.16
CA VAL A 10 -2.13 13.58 -11.12
C VAL A 10 -2.30 12.63 -12.29
N ALA A 11 -1.89 13.08 -13.46
CA ALA A 11 -1.80 12.28 -14.68
C ALA A 11 -0.33 12.06 -15.03
N CYS A 12 -0.02 10.86 -15.54
CA CYS A 12 1.21 10.59 -16.27
C CYS A 12 0.90 9.67 -17.47
N ARG A 13 1.93 9.29 -18.24
CA ARG A 13 1.77 8.40 -19.41
C ARG A 13 1.08 7.07 -19.08
N GLN A 14 1.21 6.57 -17.85
CA GLN A 14 0.63 5.29 -17.43
C GLN A 14 -0.78 5.39 -16.86
N GLY A 15 -1.35 6.60 -16.73
CA GLY A 15 -2.73 6.77 -16.24
C GLY A 15 -2.88 7.90 -15.21
N PHE A 16 -3.94 7.78 -14.40
CA PHE A 16 -4.34 8.78 -13.41
C PHE A 16 -4.16 8.22 -12.01
N PHE A 17 -3.72 9.07 -11.09
CA PHE A 17 -3.40 8.65 -9.73
C PHE A 17 -3.80 9.69 -8.70
N LEU A 18 -4.19 9.20 -7.52
CA LEU A 18 -4.35 10.00 -6.32
C LEU A 18 -3.04 9.99 -5.53
N VAL A 19 -2.56 11.16 -5.14
CA VAL A 19 -1.40 11.30 -4.26
C VAL A 19 -1.82 11.05 -2.82
N ILE A 20 -1.19 10.04 -2.20
CA ILE A 20 -1.44 9.64 -0.80
C ILE A 20 -0.25 9.93 0.12
N GLY A 21 0.93 10.18 -0.45
CA GLY A 21 2.13 10.51 0.31
C GLY A 21 3.21 11.13 -0.56
N VAL A 22 3.99 12.04 0.00
CA VAL A 22 5.09 12.72 -0.69
C VAL A 22 6.31 12.71 0.21
N THR A 23 7.45 12.32 -0.34
CA THR A 23 8.77 12.44 0.27
C THR A 23 9.69 13.25 -0.65
N ILE A 24 10.93 13.51 -0.20
CA ILE A 24 11.90 14.34 -0.93
C ILE A 24 12.13 13.82 -2.36
N ALA A 25 12.24 12.50 -2.53
CA ALA A 25 12.62 11.88 -3.80
C ALA A 25 11.47 11.10 -4.47
N THR A 26 10.30 11.00 -3.83
CA THR A 26 9.30 9.99 -4.21
C THR A 26 7.90 10.42 -3.86
N THR A 27 6.96 9.99 -4.68
CA THR A 27 5.53 10.14 -4.42
C THR A 27 4.89 8.76 -4.35
N PHE A 28 4.05 8.57 -3.34
CA PHE A 28 3.19 7.41 -3.20
C PHE A 28 1.82 7.76 -3.74
N VAL A 29 1.34 6.96 -4.68
CA VAL A 29 0.09 7.22 -5.38
C VAL A 29 -0.76 5.96 -5.53
N CYS A 30 -2.07 6.13 -5.55
CA CYS A 30 -3.04 5.06 -5.83
C CYS A 30 -3.66 5.26 -7.22
N PRO A 31 -3.73 4.23 -8.08
CA PRO A 31 -4.27 4.38 -9.42
C PRO A 31 -5.80 4.55 -9.42
N PHE A 32 -6.28 5.42 -10.29
CA PHE A 32 -7.67 5.39 -10.74
C PHE A 32 -7.81 4.37 -11.86
N VAL A 33 -8.82 3.52 -11.76
CA VAL A 33 -9.11 2.43 -12.71
C VAL A 33 -10.52 2.59 -13.25
N VAL A 34 -10.74 2.20 -14.50
CA VAL A 34 -12.10 2.27 -15.07
C VAL A 34 -12.99 1.19 -14.44
N SER A 35 -14.29 1.47 -14.34
CA SER A 35 -15.24 0.56 -13.69
C SER A 35 -15.45 -0.74 -14.47
N SER A 36 -15.12 -0.76 -15.76
CA SER A 36 -15.15 -1.95 -16.60
C SER A 36 -14.01 -2.94 -16.34
N GLU A 37 -12.93 -2.52 -15.65
CA GLU A 37 -11.89 -3.45 -15.21
C GLU A 37 -12.43 -4.41 -14.14
N LEU A 38 -11.82 -5.59 -14.02
CA LEU A 38 -12.11 -6.53 -12.94
C LEU A 38 -12.00 -5.84 -11.58
N ARG A 39 -13.02 -6.03 -10.75
CA ARG A 39 -13.09 -5.43 -9.41
C ARG A 39 -12.06 -6.07 -8.51
N HIS A 40 -11.18 -5.24 -7.95
CA HIS A 40 -10.22 -5.64 -6.95
C HIS A 40 -10.79 -5.38 -5.55
N ARG A 41 -10.40 -6.19 -4.56
CA ARG A 41 -10.87 -6.03 -3.16
C ARG A 41 -10.49 -4.69 -2.53
N ALA A 42 -9.44 -4.06 -3.05
CA ALA A 42 -8.96 -2.73 -2.67
C ALA A 42 -9.57 -1.59 -3.49
N ASP A 43 -10.54 -1.87 -4.36
CA ASP A 43 -11.23 -0.82 -5.12
C ASP A 43 -12.22 -0.08 -4.23
N LEU A 44 -12.14 1.24 -4.25
CA LEU A 44 -13.03 2.18 -3.58
C LEU A 44 -13.90 2.88 -4.61
N ASP A 45 -15.20 2.87 -4.36
CA ASP A 45 -16.14 3.66 -5.12
C ASP A 45 -16.02 5.14 -4.72
N LEU A 46 -16.02 6.00 -5.73
CA LEU A 46 -15.91 7.44 -5.59
C LEU A 46 -17.31 8.04 -5.60
N SER A 47 -17.55 9.03 -4.75
CA SER A 47 -18.80 9.79 -4.87
C SER A 47 -18.77 10.59 -6.17
N TRP A 48 -19.94 10.90 -6.73
CA TRP A 48 -20.06 11.79 -7.89
C TRP A 48 -19.23 13.07 -7.70
N SER A 49 -19.28 13.62 -6.50
CA SER A 49 -18.56 14.83 -6.18
C SER A 49 -17.04 14.69 -6.02
N ASP A 50 -16.53 13.49 -5.66
CA ASP A 50 -15.09 13.22 -5.70
C ASP A 50 -14.61 13.15 -7.16
N LEU A 51 -15.40 12.55 -8.05
CA LEU A 51 -15.10 12.47 -9.48
C LEU A 51 -15.07 13.85 -10.15
N VAL A 52 -16.02 14.72 -9.80
CA VAL A 52 -16.05 16.11 -10.31
C VAL A 52 -14.80 16.90 -9.89
N GLN A 53 -14.39 16.82 -8.62
CA GLN A 53 -13.19 17.54 -8.16
C GLN A 53 -11.90 16.93 -8.71
N ALA A 54 -11.88 15.60 -8.89
CA ALA A 54 -10.73 14.89 -9.41
C ALA A 54 -10.39 15.29 -10.85
N ASN A 55 -11.35 15.86 -11.58
CA ASN A 55 -11.21 16.30 -12.96
C ASN A 55 -10.68 15.16 -13.87
N LEU A 56 -11.20 13.95 -13.63
CA LEU A 56 -10.85 12.76 -14.40
C LEU A 56 -11.57 12.80 -15.76
N PRO A 57 -10.95 12.27 -16.82
CA PRO A 57 -11.55 12.30 -18.16
C PRO A 57 -12.73 11.33 -18.32
N TYR A 58 -12.91 10.40 -17.37
CA TYR A 58 -13.97 9.39 -17.43
C TYR A 58 -14.86 9.47 -16.19
N PRO A 59 -16.19 9.40 -16.35
CA PRO A 59 -17.13 9.51 -15.23
C PRO A 59 -17.19 8.22 -14.38
N ASN A 60 -16.80 7.08 -14.95
CA ASN A 60 -16.95 5.76 -14.31
C ASN A 60 -15.61 5.23 -13.85
N MET A 61 -14.96 5.91 -12.91
CA MET A 61 -13.68 5.49 -12.33
C MET A 61 -13.82 5.11 -10.86
N ARG A 62 -12.95 4.17 -10.43
CA ARG A 62 -12.76 3.78 -9.04
C ARG A 62 -11.33 4.09 -8.64
N LEU A 63 -11.10 4.27 -7.35
CA LEU A 63 -9.76 4.38 -6.80
C LEU A 63 -9.31 3.00 -6.30
N ARG A 64 -8.24 2.45 -6.86
CA ARG A 64 -7.66 1.21 -6.35
C ARG A 64 -6.64 1.56 -5.27
N ALA A 65 -6.96 1.25 -4.03
CA ALA A 65 -6.13 1.51 -2.85
C ALA A 65 -4.95 0.51 -2.77
N VAL A 66 -4.13 0.48 -3.82
CA VAL A 66 -2.87 -0.26 -3.89
C VAL A 66 -1.79 0.77 -4.16
N PRO A 67 -0.90 1.05 -3.18
CA PRO A 67 0.02 2.17 -3.30
C PRO A 67 1.15 1.77 -4.26
N CYS A 68 1.49 2.68 -5.17
CA CYS A 68 2.64 2.53 -6.03
C CYS A 68 3.59 3.71 -5.87
N ARG A 69 4.88 3.39 -5.94
CA ARG A 69 5.97 4.35 -5.84
C ARG A 69 6.23 4.96 -7.22
N ARG A 70 6.24 6.28 -7.33
CA ARG A 70 6.50 7.00 -8.58
C ARG A 70 7.44 8.18 -8.37
N GLN A 71 8.17 8.53 -9.43
CA GLN A 71 9.00 9.72 -9.46
C GLN A 71 8.17 10.95 -9.83
N ARG A 72 8.36 12.03 -9.07
CA ARG A 72 7.57 13.26 -9.17
C ARG A 72 7.65 13.94 -10.53
N ALA A 73 8.79 13.83 -11.23
CA ALA A 73 9.03 14.48 -12.52
C ALA A 73 8.07 14.02 -13.63
N SER A 74 7.35 12.91 -13.45
CA SER A 74 6.44 12.34 -14.44
C SER A 74 5.00 12.86 -14.36
N PHE A 75 4.68 13.71 -13.38
CA PHE A 75 3.30 14.07 -13.07
C PHE A 75 2.88 15.44 -13.59
N SER A 76 1.68 15.49 -14.15
CA SER A 76 0.90 16.71 -14.33
C SER A 76 -0.26 16.69 -13.33
N ARG A 77 -0.40 17.73 -12.52
CA ARG A 77 -1.57 17.87 -11.61
C ARG A 77 -2.79 18.27 -12.43
N ILE A 78 -3.88 17.53 -12.30
CA ILE A 78 -5.12 17.75 -13.06
C ILE A 78 -6.32 18.11 -12.19
N GLY A 79 -6.29 17.76 -10.90
CA GLY A 79 -7.41 18.00 -9.99
C GLY A 79 -7.04 17.70 -8.54
N THR A 80 -8.07 17.58 -7.70
CA THR A 80 -7.94 17.21 -6.29
C THR A 80 -9.11 16.36 -5.85
N VAL A 81 -8.98 15.65 -4.73
CA VAL A 81 -10.13 15.06 -4.05
C VAL A 81 -10.26 15.62 -2.65
N ARG A 82 -11.43 15.44 -2.04
CA ARG A 82 -11.65 15.85 -0.65
C ARG A 82 -10.84 15.01 0.31
N SER A 83 -10.50 15.61 1.44
CA SER A 83 -9.86 14.93 2.58
C SER A 83 -10.60 13.67 3.02
N ALA A 84 -11.94 13.64 2.95
CA ALA A 84 -12.74 12.46 3.25
C ALA A 84 -12.44 11.28 2.29
N CYS A 85 -12.20 11.55 1.00
CA CYS A 85 -11.80 10.53 0.04
C CYS A 85 -10.38 10.03 0.32
N VAL A 86 -9.45 10.94 0.63
CA VAL A 86 -8.07 10.57 1.02
C VAL A 86 -8.08 9.68 2.26
N ARG A 87 -8.85 10.04 3.29
CA ARG A 87 -8.97 9.26 4.51
C ARG A 87 -9.46 7.84 4.22
N ARG A 88 -10.55 7.69 3.45
CA ARG A 88 -11.05 6.36 3.03
C ARG A 88 -9.99 5.56 2.29
N ALA A 89 -9.20 6.20 1.42
CA ALA A 89 -8.11 5.55 0.73
C ALA A 89 -7.02 5.06 1.70
N MET A 90 -6.63 5.89 2.67
CA MET A 90 -5.64 5.53 3.70
C MET A 90 -6.14 4.42 4.63
N ASP A 91 -7.40 4.46 5.06
CA ASP A 91 -8.01 3.41 5.87
C ASP A 91 -7.96 2.07 5.13
N LYS A 92 -8.37 2.07 3.86
CA LYS A 92 -8.32 0.87 3.02
C LYS A 92 -6.90 0.36 2.79
N LEU A 93 -5.93 1.25 2.59
CA LEU A 93 -4.52 0.87 2.46
C LEU A 93 -4.01 0.17 3.73
N ASN A 94 -4.33 0.71 4.90
CA ASN A 94 -3.93 0.14 6.18
C ASN A 94 -4.56 -1.25 6.40
N ASP A 95 -5.83 -1.42 6.02
CA ASP A 95 -6.51 -2.72 6.09
C ASP A 95 -5.83 -3.76 5.20
N GLU A 96 -5.48 -3.40 3.97
CA GLU A 96 -4.83 -4.30 3.00
C GLU A 96 -3.40 -4.67 3.45
N MET A 97 -2.67 -3.73 4.04
CA MET A 97 -1.34 -3.99 4.62
C MET A 97 -1.44 -4.94 5.83
N GLY A 98 -2.36 -4.67 6.76
CA GLY A 98 -2.57 -5.52 7.94
C GLY A 98 -3.06 -6.93 7.58
N GLN A 99 -3.86 -7.08 6.51
CA GLN A 99 -4.25 -8.38 5.99
C GLN A 99 -3.09 -9.11 5.32
N SER A 100 -2.23 -8.39 4.58
CA SER A 100 -1.05 -8.97 3.93
C SER A 100 -0.05 -9.53 4.96
N ASP A 101 0.19 -8.82 6.06
CA ASP A 101 1.07 -9.29 7.14
C ASP A 101 0.53 -10.56 7.82
N ARG A 102 -0.80 -10.64 8.00
CA ARG A 102 -1.47 -11.83 8.55
C ARG A 102 -1.40 -13.04 7.63
N VAL A 103 -1.62 -12.86 6.33
CA VAL A 103 -1.46 -13.94 5.33
C VAL A 103 -0.01 -14.41 5.28
N ASN A 104 0.95 -13.49 5.31
CA ASN A 104 2.38 -13.83 5.34
C ASN A 104 2.80 -14.57 6.62
N HIS A 105 2.19 -14.26 7.78
CA HIS A 105 2.42 -15.00 9.02
C HIS A 105 1.74 -16.37 9.05
N ALA A 106 0.52 -16.48 8.51
CA ALA A 106 -0.21 -17.75 8.44
C ALA A 106 0.40 -18.75 7.45
N ALA A 107 1.16 -18.28 6.45
CA ALA A 107 1.82 -19.11 5.44
C ALA A 107 3.11 -19.81 5.92
N ARG A 108 3.49 -19.72 7.21
CA ARG A 108 4.59 -20.52 7.79
C ARG A 108 4.06 -21.62 8.72
N PRO A 109 3.60 -22.77 8.21
CA PRO A 109 3.42 -23.95 9.04
C PRO A 109 4.80 -24.61 9.25
N GLY A 110 5.28 -24.62 10.50
CA GLY A 110 6.42 -25.45 10.90
C GLY A 110 7.58 -24.71 11.54
N GLN A 111 7.41 -24.26 12.78
CA GLN A 111 8.50 -24.30 13.74
C GLN A 111 8.06 -25.18 14.91
N VAL A 112 8.50 -26.44 14.86
CA VAL A 112 8.38 -27.39 15.96
C VAL A 112 9.20 -26.84 17.14
N PRO A 113 8.67 -26.77 18.38
CA PRO A 113 9.45 -26.33 19.53
C PRO A 113 10.55 -27.35 19.81
N ASN A 114 11.81 -26.92 19.77
CA ASN A 114 12.95 -27.76 20.14
C ASN A 114 13.06 -27.80 21.68
N GLU A 115 12.17 -28.55 22.31
CA GLU A 115 12.41 -29.05 23.66
C GLU A 115 13.43 -30.20 23.57
N THR A 116 14.62 -29.98 24.14
CA THR A 116 15.31 -30.91 25.07
C THR A 116 16.82 -30.66 24.99
N ARG A 117 17.35 -29.88 25.94
CA ARG A 117 18.77 -29.96 26.31
C ARG A 117 18.90 -30.01 27.82
N LYS A 118 18.48 -31.13 28.40
CA LYS A 118 18.97 -31.58 29.70
C LYS A 118 19.96 -32.72 29.50
N SER A 119 21.00 -32.68 30.33
CA SER A 119 21.85 -33.82 30.72
C SER A 119 23.05 -34.11 29.82
N ARG A 120 24.24 -33.68 30.27
CA ARG A 120 25.38 -34.56 30.57
C ARG A 120 26.46 -33.79 31.32
N HIS A 121 26.25 -33.72 32.63
CA HIS A 121 27.32 -33.61 33.62
C HIS A 121 27.78 -35.03 33.90
N ALA A 122 28.98 -35.43 33.47
CA ALA A 122 29.65 -36.65 33.98
C ALA A 122 31.11 -36.73 33.52
N ARG A 123 32.00 -36.80 34.52
CA ARG A 123 33.35 -37.41 34.52
C ARG A 123 34.50 -36.59 33.90
N ARG A 124 35.09 -35.73 34.75
CA ARG A 124 36.56 -35.58 34.81
C ARG A 124 37.07 -36.50 35.93
N HIS A 125 37.77 -37.56 35.55
CA HIS A 125 38.69 -38.37 36.38
C HIS A 125 39.95 -38.44 35.50
N MET A 126 40.98 -37.65 35.80
CA MET A 126 42.14 -38.02 36.63
C MET A 126 42.90 -39.20 35.99
N ASP A 127 43.99 -38.87 35.28
CA ASP A 127 45.22 -39.67 35.16
C ASP A 127 46.25 -38.87 34.34
N LEU A 128 47.19 -38.24 35.03
CA LEU A 128 48.49 -37.82 34.49
C LEU A 128 49.54 -38.62 35.26
N ARG A 129 50.32 -39.40 34.51
CA ARG A 129 51.61 -39.92 34.92
C ARG A 129 52.67 -38.85 34.77
#